data_AF-A0A0A7FXT8-F1
#
_entry.id   AF-A0A0A7FXT8-F1
#
_cell.length_a   1.000
_cell.length_b   1.000
_cell.length_c   1.000
_cell.angle_alpha   90.00
_cell.angle_beta   90.00
_cell.angle_gamma   90.00
#
_symmetry.space_group_name_H-M   'P 1'
#
loop_
_entity.id
_entity.type
_entity.pdbx_description
1 polymer ?
#
loop_
_entity_poly.entity_id
_entity_poly.type
_entity_poly.pdbx_seq_one_letter_code
_entity_poly.pdbx_strand_id
1 'polypeptide(L)'
;MRVNINEYDSNVVKILKEKLNKVNGSTIIKLKSNKDCDIRFSESGDGIISSKIPGDDTMRWEVFDAVIELLNKSGGKALKGNARSGKLGNPKFTIDTVEGYIAFKAYGKQEGESSFGPGFVIYAILEWAGICENGRGYIRLNNY
;
A
#
# COMPACT_ATOMS: atom_id res chain seq x y z
N MET A 1 -3.30 19.95 4.65
CA MET A 1 -2.28 19.49 5.63
C MET A 1 -0.98 19.26 4.88
N ARG A 2 0.18 19.58 5.46
CA ARG A 2 1.48 19.18 4.91
C ARG A 2 2.22 18.34 5.94
N VAL A 3 2.90 17.30 5.47
CA VAL A 3 3.70 16.41 6.32
C VAL A 3 5.18 16.61 5.98
N ASN A 4 6.03 16.70 6.99
CA ASN A 4 7.47 16.84 6.81
C ASN A 4 8.07 15.58 6.16
N ILE A 5 9.01 15.81 5.25
CA ILE A 5 9.82 14.77 4.61
C ILE A 5 11.14 14.71 5.37
N ASN A 6 11.41 13.58 6.00
CA ASN A 6 12.59 13.39 6.85
C ASN A 6 13.70 12.71 6.05
N GLU A 7 14.95 12.96 6.44
CA GLU A 7 16.12 12.34 5.81
C GLU A 7 16.09 10.80 5.89
N TYR A 8 15.56 10.26 6.99
CA TYR A 8 15.43 8.82 7.24
C TYR A 8 14.20 8.17 6.62
N ASP A 9 13.31 8.94 5.97
CA ASP A 9 12.20 8.34 5.23
C ASP A 9 12.75 7.51 4.06
N SER A 10 12.11 6.36 3.81
CA SER A 10 12.41 5.55 2.63
C SER A 10 12.10 6.32 1.34
N ASN A 11 12.66 5.87 0.21
CA ASN A 11 12.42 6.54 -1.08
C ASN A 11 10.93 6.55 -1.45
N VAL A 12 10.21 5.45 -1.21
CA VAL A 12 8.75 5.37 -1.48
C VAL A 12 7.97 6.35 -0.62
N VAL A 13 8.30 6.46 0.67
CA VAL A 13 7.63 7.40 1.59
C VAL A 13 7.91 8.85 1.20
N LYS A 14 9.15 9.18 0.83
CA LYS A 14 9.52 10.51 0.32
C LYS A 14 8.66 10.91 -0.87
N ILE A 15 8.57 10.04 -1.89
CA ILE A 15 7.76 10.30 -3.10
C ILE A 15 6.27 10.48 -2.75
N LEU A 16 5.71 9.63 -1.90
CA LEU A 16 4.31 9.72 -1.50
C LEU A 16 4.01 11.02 -0.75
N LYS A 17 4.86 11.39 0.21
CA LYS A 17 4.75 12.65 0.95
C LYS A 17 4.88 13.85 0.01
N GLU A 18 5.85 13.85 -0.91
CA GLU A 18 6.01 14.92 -1.91
C GLU A 18 4.77 15.09 -2.78
N LYS A 19 4.25 14.00 -3.34
CA LYS A 19 3.08 14.07 -4.22
C LYS A 19 1.84 14.55 -3.48
N LEU A 20 1.58 14.03 -2.27
CA LEU A 20 0.45 14.49 -1.46
C LEU A 20 0.63 15.94 -1.02
N ASN A 21 1.83 16.38 -0.61
CA ASN A 21 2.11 17.77 -0.26
C ASN A 21 1.84 18.73 -1.44
N LYS A 22 2.18 18.34 -2.68
CA LYS A 22 1.90 19.12 -3.90
C LYS A 22 0.41 19.33 -4.16
N VAL A 23 -0.45 18.45 -3.64
CA VAL A 23 -1.92 18.54 -3.73
C VAL A 23 -2.57 18.90 -2.38
N ASN A 24 -1.85 19.62 -1.52
CA ASN A 24 -2.33 20.10 -0.21
C ASN A 24 -2.74 19.00 0.79
N GLY A 25 -2.22 17.80 0.61
CA GLY A 25 -2.34 16.66 1.51
C GLY A 25 -3.57 15.78 1.31
N SER A 26 -4.37 16.05 0.27
CA SER A 26 -5.60 15.30 -0.04
C SER A 26 -5.89 15.32 -1.55
N THR A 27 -6.30 14.19 -2.11
CA THR A 27 -6.66 14.10 -3.53
C THR A 27 -7.57 12.92 -3.82
N ILE A 28 -8.12 12.87 -5.03
CA ILE A 28 -8.90 11.74 -5.55
C ILE A 28 -8.01 10.96 -6.52
N ILE A 29 -7.90 9.66 -6.28
CA ILE A 29 -7.24 8.72 -7.20
C ILE A 29 -8.26 7.75 -7.79
N LYS A 30 -7.92 7.14 -8.92
CA LYS A 30 -8.72 6.07 -9.53
C LYS A 30 -8.26 4.72 -9.02
N LEU A 31 -9.21 3.92 -8.54
CA LEU A 31 -8.99 2.49 -8.32
C LEU A 31 -8.91 1.75 -9.66
N LYS A 32 -8.37 0.52 -9.65
CA LYS A 32 -8.38 -0.34 -10.85
C LYS A 32 -9.79 -0.60 -11.40
N SER A 33 -10.82 -0.50 -10.56
CA SER A 33 -12.24 -0.59 -10.95
C SER A 33 -12.79 0.70 -11.59
N ASN A 34 -11.94 1.71 -11.82
CA ASN A 34 -12.27 3.06 -12.29
C ASN A 34 -13.16 3.89 -11.33
N LYS A 35 -13.40 3.39 -10.12
CA LYS A 35 -14.10 4.14 -9.07
C LYS A 35 -13.16 5.15 -8.42
N ASP A 36 -13.73 6.28 -8.02
CA ASP A 36 -13.02 7.30 -7.25
C ASP A 36 -12.72 6.83 -5.84
N CYS A 37 -11.55 7.22 -5.35
CA CYS A 37 -11.06 6.95 -4.01
C CYS A 37 -10.33 8.19 -3.50
N ASP A 38 -10.92 8.85 -2.50
CA ASP A 38 -10.25 9.93 -1.79
C ASP A 38 -9.13 9.34 -0.93
N ILE A 39 -7.97 9.98 -0.99
CA ILE A 39 -6.83 9.70 -0.12
C ILE A 39 -6.36 11.01 0.51
N ARG A 40 -5.95 10.94 1.77
CA ARG A 40 -5.38 12.09 2.50
C ARG A 40 -4.40 11.60 3.56
N PHE A 41 -3.51 12.49 4.01
CA PHE A 41 -2.70 12.20 5.18
C PHE A 41 -3.59 11.83 6.38
N SER A 42 -3.13 10.88 7.21
CA SER A 42 -3.68 10.68 8.54
C SER A 42 -3.48 11.94 9.39
N GLU A 43 -4.31 12.16 10.42
CA GLU A 43 -4.20 13.33 11.29
C GLU A 43 -2.84 13.39 12.02
N SER A 44 -2.27 12.24 12.35
CA SER A 44 -0.93 12.08 12.93
C SER A 44 0.21 12.24 11.91
N GLY A 45 -0.07 12.24 10.60
CA GLY A 45 0.94 12.31 9.54
C GLY A 45 1.80 11.05 9.40
N ASP A 46 1.41 9.95 10.03
CA ASP A 46 2.10 8.65 10.03
C ASP A 46 1.64 7.70 8.91
N GLY A 47 0.76 8.17 8.03
CA GLY A 47 0.29 7.36 6.90
C GLY A 47 -0.77 8.06 6.05
N ILE A 48 -1.53 7.23 5.33
CA ILE A 48 -2.60 7.64 4.43
C ILE A 48 -3.91 6.97 4.87
N ILE A 49 -4.99 7.75 4.92
CA ILE A 49 -6.36 7.25 5.09
C ILE A 49 -7.12 7.37 3.77
N SER A 50 -8.16 6.55 3.61
CA SER A 50 -8.92 6.45 2.36
C SER A 50 -10.42 6.40 2.61
N SER A 51 -11.22 6.99 1.72
CA SER A 51 -12.69 6.88 1.77
C SER A 51 -13.23 5.47 1.47
N LYS A 52 -12.36 4.51 1.09
CA LYS A 52 -12.72 3.12 0.78
C LYS A 52 -12.28 2.11 1.83
N ILE A 53 -11.62 2.59 2.87
CA ILE A 53 -11.12 1.82 4.00
C ILE A 53 -11.84 2.33 5.26
N PRO A 54 -12.19 1.48 6.24
CA PRO A 54 -12.81 1.93 7.49
C PRO A 54 -11.99 3.06 8.15
N GLY A 55 -12.69 4.02 8.78
CA GLY A 55 -12.13 5.33 9.15
C GLY A 55 -10.91 5.32 10.07
N ASP A 56 -10.73 4.26 10.86
CA ASP A 56 -9.63 4.13 11.82
C ASP A 56 -8.40 3.40 11.23
N ASP A 57 -8.55 2.78 10.06
CA ASP A 57 -7.50 1.97 9.43
C ASP A 57 -6.56 2.86 8.60
N THR A 58 -5.55 3.39 9.28
CA THR A 58 -4.45 4.13 8.62
C THR A 58 -3.52 3.15 7.90
N MET A 59 -3.31 3.37 6.60
CA MET A 59 -2.22 2.74 5.85
C MET A 59 -0.93 3.47 6.22
N ARG A 60 -0.29 3.01 7.30
CA ARG A 60 0.96 3.58 7.81
C ARG A 60 2.09 3.45 6.79
N TRP A 61 3.12 4.26 6.92
CA TRP A 61 4.26 4.28 5.99
C TRP A 61 4.92 2.89 5.80
N GLU A 62 4.97 2.09 6.86
CA GLU A 62 5.53 0.73 6.86
C GLU A 62 4.80 -0.23 5.91
N VAL A 63 3.52 0.05 5.62
CA VAL A 63 2.75 -0.72 4.63
C VAL A 63 3.36 -0.56 3.25
N PHE A 64 3.73 0.66 2.86
CA PHE A 64 4.32 0.93 1.55
C PHE A 64 5.75 0.41 1.48
N ASP A 65 6.52 0.54 2.56
CA ASP A 65 7.85 -0.05 2.67
C ASP A 65 7.82 -1.57 2.50
N ALA A 66 6.87 -2.26 3.13
CA ALA A 66 6.70 -3.70 2.99
C ALA A 66 6.42 -4.11 1.53
N VAL A 67 5.62 -3.33 0.78
CA VAL A 67 5.38 -3.60 -0.65
C VAL A 67 6.68 -3.51 -1.45
N ILE A 68 7.47 -2.45 -1.26
CA ILE A 68 8.73 -2.26 -1.98
C ILE A 68 9.77 -3.31 -1.58
N GLU A 69 9.86 -3.66 -0.30
CA GLU A 69 10.73 -4.73 0.20
C GLU A 69 10.40 -6.06 -0.49
N LEU A 70 9.12 -6.44 -0.56
CA LEU A 70 8.71 -7.66 -1.26
C LEU A 70 9.06 -7.61 -2.74
N LEU A 71 8.70 -6.52 -3.42
CA LEU A 71 8.92 -6.43 -4.86
C LEU A 71 10.41 -6.51 -5.22
N ASN A 72 11.28 -5.87 -4.44
CA ASN A 72 12.73 -6.00 -4.62
C ASN A 72 13.20 -7.45 -4.43
N LYS A 73 12.68 -8.17 -3.43
CA LYS A 73 12.99 -9.61 -3.21
C LYS A 73 12.46 -10.50 -4.34
N SER A 74 11.37 -10.10 -4.99
CA SER A 74 10.71 -10.86 -6.06
C SER A 74 11.14 -10.44 -7.47
N GLY A 75 12.28 -9.76 -7.64
CA GLY A 75 12.77 -9.35 -8.96
C GLY A 75 11.89 -8.28 -9.63
N GLY A 76 11.23 -7.45 -8.83
CA GLY A 76 10.42 -6.31 -9.25
C GLY A 76 8.93 -6.61 -9.48
N LYS A 77 8.45 -7.83 -9.28
CA LYS A 77 7.05 -8.20 -9.53
C LYS A 77 6.54 -9.23 -8.54
N ALA A 78 5.34 -9.02 -7.99
CA ALA A 78 4.69 -9.95 -7.07
C ALA A 78 3.18 -10.07 -7.31
N LEU A 79 2.61 -11.22 -6.93
CA LEU A 79 1.15 -11.43 -6.92
C LEU A 79 0.52 -10.62 -5.80
N LYS A 80 -0.70 -10.10 -6.03
CA LYS A 80 -1.39 -9.27 -5.03
C LYS A 80 -1.78 -10.02 -3.77
N GLY A 81 -2.20 -11.27 -3.90
CA GLY A 81 -2.83 -12.00 -2.80
C GLY A 81 -4.26 -11.52 -2.53
N ASN A 82 -4.95 -12.20 -1.61
CA ASN A 82 -6.33 -11.93 -1.24
C ASN A 82 -6.58 -12.28 0.24
N ALA A 83 -6.40 -11.32 1.14
CA ALA A 83 -6.63 -11.48 2.57
C ALA A 83 -8.07 -11.91 2.91
N ARG A 84 -9.04 -11.65 2.03
CA ARG A 84 -10.44 -12.10 2.21
C ARG A 84 -10.68 -13.54 1.81
N SER A 85 -9.68 -14.22 1.24
CA SER A 85 -9.80 -15.63 0.82
C SER A 85 -9.60 -16.64 1.96
N GLY A 86 -9.20 -16.19 3.15
CA GLY A 86 -8.97 -17.05 4.30
C GLY A 86 -7.91 -16.48 5.23
N LYS A 87 -7.19 -17.38 5.91
CA LYS A 87 -6.09 -17.06 6.82
C LYS A 87 -4.75 -16.98 6.08
N LEU A 88 -3.79 -16.24 6.62
CA LEU A 88 -2.43 -16.16 6.09
C LEU A 88 -1.84 -17.57 5.98
N GLY A 89 -1.23 -17.89 4.84
CA GLY A 89 -0.75 -19.24 4.49
C GLY A 89 -1.72 -20.02 3.58
N ASN A 90 -2.94 -19.53 3.33
CA ASN A 90 -3.82 -20.07 2.30
C ASN A 90 -3.18 -19.87 0.90
N PRO A 91 -3.37 -20.78 -0.08
CA PRO A 91 -2.85 -20.64 -1.45
C PRO A 91 -3.09 -19.29 -2.17
N LYS A 92 -4.11 -18.53 -1.78
CA LYS A 92 -4.41 -17.19 -2.34
C LYS A 92 -3.96 -16.03 -1.44
N PHE A 93 -3.38 -16.32 -0.27
CA PHE A 93 -2.98 -15.35 0.74
C PHE A 93 -1.76 -15.87 1.51
N THR A 94 -0.65 -16.06 0.79
CA THR A 94 0.65 -16.51 1.32
C THR A 94 1.60 -15.33 1.53
N ILE A 95 2.65 -15.51 2.32
CA ILE A 95 3.61 -14.44 2.69
C ILE A 95 4.38 -13.90 1.47
N ASP A 96 4.50 -14.64 0.37
CA ASP A 96 5.11 -14.20 -0.89
C ASP A 96 4.16 -13.35 -1.77
N THR A 97 2.90 -13.18 -1.37
CA THR A 97 1.98 -12.23 -2.01
C THR A 97 2.01 -10.86 -1.32
N VAL A 98 1.66 -9.80 -2.04
CA VAL A 98 1.73 -8.42 -1.50
C VAL A 98 0.87 -8.25 -0.25
N GLU A 99 -0.41 -8.64 -0.27
CA GLU A 99 -1.26 -8.55 0.93
C GLU A 99 -0.73 -9.45 2.06
N GLY A 100 -0.22 -10.64 1.75
CA GLY A 100 0.32 -11.54 2.77
C GLY A 100 1.59 -10.99 3.42
N TYR A 101 2.48 -10.39 2.64
CA TYR A 101 3.69 -9.76 3.14
C TYR A 101 3.39 -8.52 3.97
N ILE A 102 2.43 -7.69 3.55
CA ILE A 102 1.94 -6.56 4.37
C ILE A 102 1.39 -7.09 5.70
N ALA A 103 0.55 -8.13 5.67
CA ALA A 103 -0.02 -8.71 6.89
C ALA A 103 1.08 -9.19 7.85
N PHE A 104 2.09 -9.89 7.33
CA PHE A 104 3.23 -10.36 8.12
C PHE A 104 4.10 -9.22 8.65
N LYS A 105 4.53 -8.29 7.79
CA LYS A 105 5.57 -7.28 8.11
C LYS A 105 5.03 -6.02 8.76
N ALA A 106 3.93 -5.48 8.26
CA ALA A 106 3.36 -4.22 8.74
C ALA A 106 2.31 -4.44 9.83
N TYR A 107 1.61 -5.59 9.83
CA TYR A 107 0.57 -5.89 10.81
C TYR A 107 0.93 -7.03 11.79
N GLY A 108 2.13 -7.60 11.69
CA GLY A 108 2.65 -8.61 12.62
C GLY A 108 1.90 -9.96 12.61
N LYS A 109 1.09 -10.23 11.58
CA LYS A 109 0.27 -11.44 11.48
C LYS A 109 1.12 -12.68 11.22
N GLN A 110 0.75 -13.77 11.85
CA GLN A 110 1.32 -15.09 11.67
C GLN A 110 0.44 -15.95 10.76
N GLU A 111 1.00 -17.03 10.21
CA GLU A 111 0.22 -18.01 9.47
C GLU A 111 -0.92 -18.57 10.33
N GLY A 112 -2.09 -18.77 9.72
CA GLY A 112 -3.30 -19.17 10.42
C GLY A 112 -4.11 -18.01 11.04
N GLU A 113 -3.65 -16.76 10.93
CA GLU A 113 -4.41 -15.58 11.34
C GLU A 113 -5.14 -14.90 10.18
N SER A 114 -6.25 -14.23 10.50
CA SER A 114 -6.97 -13.38 9.56
C SER A 114 -6.34 -11.98 9.51
N SER A 115 -6.39 -11.34 8.35
CA SER A 115 -5.97 -9.95 8.16
C SER A 115 -7.01 -9.18 7.35
N PHE A 116 -6.97 -7.86 7.47
CA PHE A 116 -7.74 -6.97 6.62
C PHE A 116 -7.01 -6.75 5.27
N GLY A 117 -7.77 -6.55 4.19
CA GLY A 117 -7.24 -6.44 2.82
C GLY A 117 -7.42 -5.04 2.22
N PRO A 118 -6.60 -4.05 2.59
CA PRO A 118 -6.61 -2.71 1.98
C PRO A 118 -5.87 -2.67 0.63
N GLY A 119 -5.35 -3.81 0.13
CA GLY A 119 -4.43 -3.88 -0.99
C GLY A 119 -4.90 -3.08 -2.22
N PHE A 120 -6.18 -3.16 -2.57
CA PHE A 120 -6.72 -2.45 -3.73
C PHE A 120 -6.52 -0.93 -3.70
N VAL A 121 -6.49 -0.30 -2.52
CA VAL A 121 -6.18 1.14 -2.37
C VAL A 121 -4.67 1.36 -2.42
N ILE A 122 -3.89 0.53 -1.72
CA ILE A 122 -2.42 0.60 -1.73
C ILE A 122 -1.87 0.53 -3.16
N TYR A 123 -2.39 -0.39 -3.96
CA TYR A 123 -2.00 -0.55 -5.37
C TYR A 123 -2.31 0.68 -6.21
N ALA A 124 -3.47 1.29 -5.97
CA ALA A 124 -3.87 2.51 -6.67
C ALA A 124 -3.03 3.73 -6.24
N ILE A 125 -2.65 3.81 -4.96
CA ILE A 125 -1.75 4.86 -4.45
C ILE A 125 -0.37 4.75 -5.11
N LEU A 126 0.22 3.55 -5.15
CA LEU A 126 1.54 3.33 -5.76
C LEU A 126 1.53 3.58 -7.28
N GLU A 127 0.44 3.23 -7.96
CA GLU A 127 0.24 3.55 -9.39
C GLU A 127 0.07 5.04 -9.63
N TRP A 128 -0.80 5.71 -8.86
CA TRP A 128 -0.94 7.16 -8.91
C TRP A 128 0.40 7.85 -8.63
N ALA A 129 1.22 7.30 -7.76
CA ALA A 129 2.54 7.84 -7.44
C ALA A 129 3.55 7.68 -8.59
N GLY A 130 3.31 6.77 -9.54
CA GLY A 130 4.26 6.41 -10.60
C GLY A 130 5.28 5.36 -10.18
N ILE A 131 5.13 4.79 -8.98
CA ILE A 131 6.09 3.86 -8.36
C ILE A 131 5.89 2.44 -8.89
N CYS A 132 4.63 2.03 -9.09
CA CYS A 132 4.28 0.70 -9.55
C CYS A 132 3.29 0.71 -10.72
N GLU A 133 3.30 -0.36 -11.50
CA GLU A 133 2.21 -0.74 -12.39
C GLU A 133 1.20 -1.64 -11.65
N ASN A 134 -0.06 -1.24 -11.62
CA ASN A 134 -1.16 -1.97 -10.99
C ASN A 134 -1.79 -2.99 -11.94
N GLY A 135 -1.08 -4.09 -12.21
CA GLY A 135 -1.50 -5.17 -13.11
C GLY A 135 -2.77 -5.94 -12.70
N ARG A 136 -3.27 -6.80 -13.58
CA ARG A 136 -4.34 -7.76 -13.24
C ARG A 136 -3.73 -8.94 -12.48
N GLY A 137 -3.98 -9.00 -11.17
CA GLY A 137 -3.45 -10.04 -10.28
C GLY A 137 -2.03 -9.81 -9.73
N TYR A 138 -1.31 -8.80 -10.21
CA TYR A 138 0.05 -8.48 -9.79
C TYR A 138 0.27 -6.98 -9.59
N ILE A 139 1.37 -6.63 -8.93
CA ILE A 139 2.01 -5.31 -8.91
C ILE A 139 3.44 -5.48 -9.43
N ARG A 140 3.95 -4.48 -10.17
CA ARG A 140 5.32 -4.44 -10.68
C ARG A 140 5.95 -3.08 -10.40
N LEU A 141 7.21 -3.04 -9.97
CA LEU A 141 7.98 -1.80 -9.82
C LEU A 141 8.24 -1.16 -11.18
N ASN A 142 8.10 0.16 -11.24
CA ASN A 142 8.59 0.95 -12.36
C ASN A 142 10.07 1.33 -12.11
N ASN A 143 10.72 1.90 -13.11
CA ASN A 143 11.95 2.66 -12.88
C ASN A 143 11.53 4.06 -12.39
N TYR A 144 11.70 4.33 -11.10
CA TYR A 144 11.30 5.59 -10.45
C TYR A 144 12.39 6.14 -9.53
#